data_AF-M3BF52-F1
#
_entry.id   AF-M3BF52-F1
#
_cell.length_a   1.000
_cell.length_b   1.000
_cell.length_c   1.000
_cell.angle_alpha   90.00
_cell.angle_beta   90.00
_cell.angle_gamma   90.00
#
_symmetry.space_group_name_H-M   'P 1'
#
loop_
_entity.id
_entity.type
_entity.pdbx_description
1 polymer ?
#
loop_
_entity_poly.entity_id
_entity_poly.type
_entity_poly.pdbx_seq_one_letter_code
_entity_poly.pdbx_strand_id
1 'polypeptide(L)'
;MRDIKINGCTYSSASGITAKLTATNSSASQTSDYSLTVKFTMPEGDTRTRYTSIMSVPPNSSRKADVSTIYVAKPGSTGTFRCSVTNVSRTSR
;
A
#
# COMPACT_ATOMS: atom_id res chain seq x y z
N MET A 1 0.25 13.65 -1.94
CA MET A 1 -1.19 13.36 -1.83
C MET A 1 -1.50 12.81 -0.46
N ARG A 2 -2.45 13.41 0.29
CA ARG A 2 -2.80 13.02 1.66
C ARG A 2 -3.88 11.93 1.75
N ASP A 3 -4.44 11.55 0.60
CA ASP A 3 -5.60 10.66 0.51
C ASP A 3 -5.24 9.18 0.79
N ILE A 4 -3.96 8.80 0.69
CA ILE A 4 -3.51 7.43 0.95
C ILE A 4 -2.79 7.35 2.30
N LYS A 5 -3.26 6.46 3.17
CA LYS A 5 -2.64 6.12 4.45
C LYS A 5 -2.16 4.67 4.44
N ILE A 6 -0.96 4.44 4.96
CA ILE A 6 -0.48 3.09 5.28
C ILE A 6 -0.89 2.79 6.71
N ASN A 7 -1.81 1.85 6.90
CA ASN A 7 -2.32 1.44 8.20
C ASN A 7 -1.42 0.41 8.87
N GLY A 8 -0.64 -0.34 8.09
CA GLY A 8 0.28 -1.33 8.62
C GLY A 8 1.19 -1.89 7.54
N CYS A 9 2.34 -2.38 7.98
CA CYS A 9 3.31 -3.11 7.18
C CYS A 9 3.75 -4.31 7.99
N THR A 10 3.23 -5.50 7.68
CA THR A 10 3.42 -6.70 8.51
C THR A 10 4.00 -7.83 7.68
N TYR A 11 4.93 -8.58 8.25
CA TYR A 11 5.45 -9.81 7.66
C TYR A 11 4.71 -11.03 8.23
N SER A 12 4.41 -11.99 7.36
CA SER A 12 3.93 -13.33 7.69
C SER A 12 4.64 -14.36 6.83
N SER A 13 5.01 -15.50 7.39
CA SER A 13 5.63 -16.60 6.64
C SER A 13 4.73 -17.16 5.53
N ALA A 14 3.40 -17.03 5.67
CA ALA A 14 2.44 -17.51 4.67
C ALA A 14 2.28 -16.57 3.46
N SER A 15 2.33 -15.25 3.69
CA SER A 15 1.96 -14.24 2.67
C SER A 15 3.09 -13.27 2.32
N GLY A 16 4.26 -13.41 2.94
CA GLY A 16 5.37 -12.46 2.83
C GLY A 16 5.08 -11.15 3.56
N ILE A 17 5.42 -10.02 2.93
CA ILE A 17 5.19 -8.69 3.50
C ILE A 17 3.89 -8.12 2.93
N THR A 18 2.99 -7.71 3.81
CA THR A 18 1.70 -7.12 3.45
C THR A 18 1.61 -5.68 3.95
N ALA A 19 1.33 -4.76 3.03
CA ALA A 19 0.98 -3.38 3.30
C ALA A 19 -0.54 -3.22 3.32
N LYS A 20 -1.08 -2.73 4.43
CA LYS A 20 -2.49 -2.36 4.55
C LYS A 20 -2.64 -0.89 4.24
N LEU A 21 -3.42 -0.57 3.22
CA LEU A 21 -3.64 0.78 2.74
C LEU A 21 -5.09 1.19 2.94
N THR A 22 -5.30 2.48 3.20
CA THR A 22 -6.61 3.12 3.14
C THR A 22 -6.53 4.31 2.20
N ALA A 23 -7.38 4.34 1.18
CA ALA A 23 -7.65 5.53 0.39
C ALA A 23 -8.88 6.24 0.94
N THR A 24 -8.77 7.53 1.19
CA THR A 24 -9.86 8.40 1.64
C THR A 24 -10.17 9.41 0.55
N ASN A 25 -11.37 9.33 -0.01
CA ASN A 25 -11.87 10.32 -0.95
C ASN A 25 -12.57 11.45 -0.19
N SER A 26 -11.90 12.59 -0.10
CA SER A 26 -12.40 13.83 0.48
C SER A 26 -13.28 14.66 -0.45
N SER A 27 -13.56 14.18 -1.68
CA SER A 27 -14.51 14.85 -2.57
C SER A 27 -15.93 14.70 -2.03
N ALA A 28 -16.70 15.78 -2.09
CA ALA A 28 -18.09 15.80 -1.65
C ALA A 28 -19.06 15.17 -2.66
N SER A 29 -18.68 15.07 -3.93
CA SER A 29 -19.59 14.68 -5.02
C SER A 29 -19.01 13.70 -6.03
N GLN A 30 -17.69 13.60 -6.16
CA GLN A 30 -17.06 12.76 -7.20
C GLN A 30 -16.51 11.46 -6.63
N THR A 31 -16.66 10.38 -7.39
CA THR A 31 -16.00 9.11 -7.11
C THR A 31 -14.55 9.19 -7.59
N SER A 32 -13.61 8.61 -6.83
CA SER A 32 -12.19 8.67 -7.18
C SER A 32 -11.57 7.29 -7.28
N ASP A 33 -10.75 7.10 -8.31
CA ASP A 33 -9.87 5.96 -8.49
C ASP A 33 -8.45 6.38 -8.10
N TYR A 34 -7.77 5.55 -7.30
CA TYR A 34 -6.41 5.81 -6.84
C TYR A 34 -5.46 4.75 -7.39
N SER A 35 -4.48 5.17 -8.18
CA SER A 35 -3.39 4.30 -8.64
C SER A 35 -2.13 4.65 -7.86
N LEU A 36 -1.41 3.65 -7.36
CA LEU A 36 -0.23 3.88 -6.53
C LEU A 36 0.77 2.73 -6.61
N THR A 37 2.01 3.04 -6.26
CA THR A 37 3.08 2.06 -6.17
C THR A 37 3.49 1.89 -4.72
N VAL A 38 3.35 0.67 -4.19
CA VAL A 38 3.86 0.30 -2.87
C VAL A 38 5.30 -0.18 -3.03
N LYS A 39 6.22 0.46 -2.31
CA LYS A 39 7.60 0.03 -2.17
C LYS A 39 7.79 -0.63 -0.81
N PHE A 40 8.15 -1.90 -0.84
CA PHE A 40 8.51 -2.72 0.31
C PHE A 40 10.02 -2.73 0.45
N THR A 41 10.53 -2.30 1.61
CA THR A 41 11.93 -2.39 1.98
C THR A 41 12.11 -3.49 3.00
N MET A 42 12.97 -4.44 2.67
CA MET A 42 13.31 -5.60 3.50
C MET A 42 14.46 -5.24 4.44
N PRO A 43 14.64 -6.02 5.54
CA PRO A 43 15.75 -5.83 6.47
C PRO A 43 17.13 -5.83 5.81
N GLU A 44 17.30 -6.60 4.74
CA GLU A 44 18.58 -6.74 4.02
C GLU A 44 18.91 -5.54 3.12
N GLY A 45 18.03 -4.54 3.05
CA GLY A 45 18.15 -3.37 2.17
C GLY A 45 17.52 -3.57 0.79
N ASP A 46 17.14 -4.80 0.46
CA ASP A 46 16.39 -5.11 -0.77
C ASP A 46 15.05 -4.38 -0.81
N THR A 47 14.69 -3.90 -2.00
CA THR A 47 13.41 -3.24 -2.22
C THR A 47 12.62 -3.90 -3.35
N ARG A 48 11.31 -4.09 -3.13
CA ARG A 48 10.37 -4.57 -4.14
C ARG A 48 9.24 -3.58 -4.30
N THR A 49 8.78 -3.41 -5.53
CA THR A 49 7.64 -2.55 -5.84
C THR A 49 6.45 -3.39 -6.32
N ARG A 50 5.25 -2.93 -5.95
CA ARG A 50 3.98 -3.46 -6.43
C ARG A 50 3.08 -2.30 -6.82
N TYR A 51 2.58 -2.38 -8.05
CA TYR A 51 1.53 -1.49 -8.50
C TYR A 51 0.19 -1.99 -7.96
N THR A 52 -0.65 -1.08 -7.49
CA THR A 52 -2.02 -1.38 -7.09
C THR A 52 -2.94 -0.21 -7.42
N SER A 53 -4.24 -0.51 -7.49
CA SER A 53 -5.28 0.48 -7.71
C SER A 53 -6.45 0.25 -6.75
N ILE A 54 -6.91 1.32 -6.11
CA ILE A 54 -8.11 1.36 -5.28
C ILE A 54 -9.18 2.06 -6.08
N MET A 55 -10.06 1.27 -6.69
CA MET A 55 -11.07 1.77 -7.61
C MET A 55 -12.38 2.12 -6.91
N SER A 56 -13.09 3.07 -7.52
CA SER A 56 -14.44 3.48 -7.16
C SER A 56 -14.59 3.84 -5.67
N VAL A 57 -13.71 4.71 -5.15
CA VAL A 57 -13.83 5.23 -3.79
C VAL A 57 -14.92 6.31 -3.79
N PRO A 58 -16.09 6.08 -3.15
CA PRO A 58 -17.21 7.02 -3.21
C PRO A 58 -16.87 8.37 -2.56
N PRO A 59 -17.67 9.42 -2.82
CA PRO A 59 -17.54 10.71 -2.13
C PRO A 59 -17.57 10.55 -0.60
N ASN A 60 -16.78 11.38 0.09
CA ASN A 60 -16.64 11.40 1.55
C ASN A 60 -16.41 10.02 2.21
N SER A 61 -15.85 9.07 1.48
CA SER A 61 -15.73 7.67 1.90
C SER A 61 -14.29 7.19 1.82
N SER A 62 -14.00 6.09 2.51
CA SER A 62 -12.70 5.43 2.44
C SER A 62 -12.82 3.98 1.98
N ARG A 63 -11.81 3.50 1.25
CA ARG A 63 -11.67 2.08 0.88
C ARG A 63 -10.31 1.56 1.31
N LYS A 64 -10.27 0.29 1.66
CA LYS A 64 -9.04 -0.41 2.06
C LYS A 64 -8.53 -1.25 0.90
N ALA A 65 -7.22 -1.42 0.83
CA ALA A 65 -6.58 -2.38 -0.04
C ALA A 65 -5.35 -2.96 0.66
N ASP A 66 -5.17 -4.26 0.49
CA ASP A 66 -4.03 -4.98 0.99
C ASP A 66 -3.14 -5.35 -0.20
N VAL A 67 -1.86 -4.98 -0.12
CA VAL A 67 -0.86 -5.30 -1.15
C VAL A 67 0.19 -6.16 -0.50
N SER A 68 0.42 -7.34 -1.07
CA SER A 68 1.45 -8.25 -0.59
C SER A 68 2.58 -8.40 -1.60
N THR A 69 3.77 -8.69 -1.08
CA THR A 69 4.87 -9.21 -1.86
C THR A 69 5.41 -10.45 -1.18
N ILE A 70 5.64 -11.50 -1.98
CA ILE A 70 6.34 -12.69 -1.52
C ILE A 70 7.73 -12.25 -1.04
N TYR A 71 8.08 -12.68 0.16
CA TYR A 71 9.39 -12.53 0.76
C TYR A 71 9.62 -13.72 1.67
N VAL A 72 10.75 -14.39 1.50
CA VAL A 72 11.20 -15.46 2.38
C VAL A 72 12.41 -14.92 3.11
N ALA A 73 12.29 -14.72 4.41
CA ALA A 73 13.41 -14.26 5.22
C ALA A 73 14.53 -15.31 5.21
N LYS A 74 15.78 -14.88 5.05
CA LYS A 74 16.92 -15.78 5.23
C LYS A 74 17.08 -16.11 6.72
N PRO A 75 17.68 -17.27 7.06
CA PRO A 75 18.03 -17.57 8.44
C PRO A 75 18.88 -16.45 9.03
N GLY A 76 18.47 -15.90 10.17
CA GLY A 76 19.18 -14.81 10.84
C GLY A 76 18.88 -13.40 10.31
N SER A 77 17.97 -13.21 9.34
CA SER A 77 17.53 -11.87 8.93
C SER A 77 16.89 -11.15 10.13
N THR A 78 17.59 -10.16 10.66
CA THR A 78 17.12 -9.29 11.76
C THR A 78 16.97 -7.87 11.22
N GLY A 79 15.85 -7.22 11.55
CA GLY A 79 15.60 -5.83 11.15
C GLY A 79 14.12 -5.54 10.90
N THR A 80 13.84 -4.32 10.43
CA THR A 80 12.49 -3.79 10.32
C THR A 80 12.02 -3.75 8.87
N PHE A 81 10.85 -4.33 8.61
CA PHE A 81 10.15 -4.17 7.33
C PHE A 81 9.57 -2.77 7.23
N ARG A 82 9.78 -2.09 6.10
CA ARG A 82 9.20 -0.76 5.86
C ARG A 82 8.38 -0.79 4.59
N CYS A 83 7.18 -0.21 4.65
CA CYS A 83 6.33 -0.01 3.49
C CYS A 83 6.22 1.50 3.24
N SER A 84 6.36 1.89 1.99
CA SER A 84 6.19 3.26 1.54
C SER A 84 5.32 3.28 0.29
N VAL A 85 4.56 4.35 0.10
CA VAL A 85 3.72 4.54 -1.08
C VAL A 85 4.29 5.69 -1.90
N THR A 86 4.38 5.48 -3.20
CA THR A 86 4.95 6.41 -4.19
C THR A 86 4.08 6.40 -5.44
N ASN A 87 4.29 7.39 -6.34
CA ASN A 87 3.56 7.51 -7.61
C ASN A 87 2.04 7.44 -7.44
N VAL A 88 1.51 8.16 -6.45
CA VAL A 88 0.07 8.22 -6.23
C VAL A 88 -0.55 9.13 -7.28
N SER A 89 -1.46 8.57 -8.06
CA SER A 89 -2.32 9.28 -9.00
C SER A 89 -3.77 9.09 -8.58
N ARG A 90 -4.56 10.16 -8.70
CA ARG A 90 -6.00 10.15 -8.46
C ARG A 90 -6.71 10.62 -9.71
N THR A 91 -7.71 9.84 -10.11
CA THR A 91 -8.62 10.18 -11.20
C THR A 91 -10.02 10.28 -10.61
N SER A 92 -10.66 11.43 -10.71
CA SER A 92 -12.01 11.66 -10.19
C SER A 92 -13.03 11.77 -11.34
N ARG A 93 -14.23 11.24 -11.12
CA ARG A 93 -15.36 11.28 -12.05
C ARG A 93 -16.70 11.36 -11.34
#